data_AF-A0A0F7GCT3-F1
#
_entry.id   AF-A0A0F7GCT3-F1
#
_cell.length_a   1.000
_cell.length_b   1.000
_cell.length_c   1.000
_cell.angle_alpha   90.00
_cell.angle_beta   90.00
_cell.angle_gamma   90.00
#
_symmetry.space_group_name_H-M   'P 1'
#
loop_
_entity.id
_entity.type
_entity.pdbx_description
1 polymer ?
#
loop_
_entity_poly.entity_id
_entity_poly.type
_entity_poly.pdbx_seq_one_letter_code
_entity_poly.pdbx_strand_id
1 'polypeptide(L)'
;MPLVEAHLIAGKLGIAWDSFYEQFIDPSWPGVKTLLLKHQDGQCVFLERQADKRVFFCRIQSFKPVSCIDWNADLVKQDCQEGLRQFWGLKATLGGVIEGTESSKEAFSVFLSRLRSDSTVFKHNRS
;
A
#
# COMPACT_ATOMS: atom_id res chain seq x y z
N MET A 1 10.42 -10.03 -3.99
CA MET A 1 11.03 -9.66 -2.69
C MET A 1 12.20 -10.60 -2.39
N PRO A 2 13.40 -10.11 -2.08
CA PRO A 2 14.52 -10.93 -1.61
C PRO A 2 14.20 -11.79 -0.37
N LEU A 3 14.78 -13.00 -0.29
CA LEU A 3 14.56 -13.93 0.82
C LEU A 3 14.90 -13.32 2.20
N VAL A 4 15.97 -12.52 2.27
CA VAL A 4 16.38 -11.84 3.51
C VAL A 4 15.32 -10.86 4.03
N GLU A 5 14.65 -10.14 3.13
CA GLU A 5 13.55 -9.24 3.50
C GLU A 5 12.33 -10.03 3.96
N ALA A 6 12.05 -11.17 3.34
CA ALA A 6 10.96 -12.05 3.73
C ALA A 6 11.12 -12.56 5.17
N HIS A 7 12.32 -13.02 5.53
CA HIS A 7 12.62 -13.44 6.91
C HIS A 7 12.50 -12.28 7.91
N LEU A 8 12.97 -11.09 7.53
CA LEU A 8 12.82 -9.90 8.38
C LEU A 8 11.35 -9.59 8.66
N ILE A 9 10.50 -9.63 7.62
CA ILE A 9 9.06 -9.40 7.76
C ILE A 9 8.42 -10.46 8.65
N ALA A 10 8.73 -11.75 8.44
CA ALA A 10 8.22 -12.84 9.28
C ALA A 10 8.59 -12.62 10.77
N GLY A 11 9.85 -12.28 11.03
CA GLY A 11 10.33 -11.98 12.38
C GLY A 11 9.65 -10.75 13.00
N LYS A 12 9.42 -9.69 12.21
CA LYS A 12 8.70 -8.49 12.68
C LYS A 12 7.20 -8.71 12.90
N LEU A 13 6.60 -9.63 12.16
CA LEU A 13 5.22 -10.09 12.39
C LEU A 13 5.10 -11.07 13.57
N GLY A 14 6.23 -11.59 14.08
CA GLY A 14 6.24 -12.54 15.19
C GLY A 14 5.71 -13.92 14.82
N ILE A 15 5.80 -14.32 13.54
CA ILE A 15 5.33 -15.63 13.07
C ILE A 15 6.50 -16.51 12.61
N ALA A 16 6.29 -17.82 12.67
CA ALA A 16 7.26 -18.79 12.18
C ALA A 16 7.44 -18.65 10.66
N TRP A 17 8.65 -18.98 10.18
CA TRP A 17 8.98 -18.90 8.75
C TRP A 17 8.06 -19.76 7.89
N ASP A 18 7.81 -21.01 8.28
CA ASP A 18 6.96 -21.92 7.50
C ASP A 18 5.54 -21.37 7.39
N SER A 19 4.99 -20.83 8.48
CA SER A 19 3.69 -20.15 8.47
C SER A 19 3.68 -18.91 7.57
N PHE A 20 4.76 -18.12 7.56
CA PHE A 20 4.89 -16.98 6.65
C PHE A 20 4.90 -17.43 5.19
N TYR A 21 5.67 -18.48 4.88
CA TYR A 21 5.78 -19.03 3.54
C TYR A 21 4.43 -19.52 3.02
N GLU A 22 3.72 -20.32 3.80
CA GLU A 22 2.40 -20.85 3.44
C GLU A 22 1.35 -19.76 3.23
N GLN A 23 1.35 -18.75 4.11
CA GLN A 23 0.32 -17.70 4.09
C GLN A 23 0.57 -16.64 3.02
N PHE A 24 1.83 -16.22 2.84
CA PHE A 24 2.13 -14.99 2.08
C PHE A 24 2.88 -15.22 0.77
N ILE A 25 3.51 -16.38 0.55
CA ILE A 25 4.38 -16.60 -0.62
C ILE A 25 3.68 -17.43 -1.70
N ASP A 26 3.70 -16.94 -2.94
CA ASP A 26 3.13 -17.66 -4.08
C ASP A 26 3.93 -18.94 -4.37
N PRO A 27 3.32 -20.14 -4.21
CA PRO A 27 4.01 -21.41 -4.38
C PRO A 27 4.33 -21.72 -5.85
N SER A 28 3.68 -21.04 -6.81
CA SER A 28 3.95 -21.21 -8.24
C SER A 28 5.26 -20.53 -8.66
N TRP A 29 5.84 -19.69 -7.80
CA TRP A 29 7.06 -18.97 -8.10
C TRP A 29 8.32 -19.81 -7.81
N PRO A 30 9.14 -20.16 -8.82
CA PRO A 30 10.27 -21.08 -8.65
C PRO A 30 11.54 -20.42 -8.06
N GLY A 31 11.45 -19.18 -7.60
CA GLY A 31 12.61 -18.39 -7.17
C GLY A 31 13.16 -18.82 -5.81
N VAL A 32 14.46 -19.16 -5.77
CA VAL A 32 15.17 -19.53 -4.52
C VAL A 32 15.81 -18.33 -3.79
N LYS A 33 16.06 -17.22 -4.51
CA LYS A 33 16.65 -15.99 -3.96
C LYS A 33 15.63 -14.87 -3.76
N THR A 34 14.58 -14.91 -4.57
CA THR A 34 13.49 -13.94 -4.57
C THR A 34 12.18 -14.69 -4.52
N LEU A 35 11.30 -14.21 -3.63
CA LEU A 35 9.97 -14.73 -3.43
C LEU A 35 8.95 -13.75 -4.01
N LEU A 36 7.86 -14.30 -4.52
CA LEU A 36 6.69 -13.55 -4.95
C LEU A 36 5.65 -13.59 -3.83
N LEU A 37 5.12 -12.43 -3.45
CA LEU A 37 3.99 -12.36 -2.54
C LEU A 37 2.72 -12.81 -3.27
N LYS A 38 1.86 -13.58 -2.60
CA LYS A 38 0.50 -13.82 -3.09
C LYS A 38 -0.25 -12.50 -3.18
N HIS A 39 -1.27 -12.48 -4.03
CA HIS A 39 -2.32 -11.48 -3.97
C HIS A 39 -3.59 -12.14 -3.43
N GLN A 40 -4.29 -11.44 -2.54
CA GLN A 40 -5.62 -11.83 -2.07
C GLN A 40 -6.63 -10.84 -2.66
N ASP A 41 -7.64 -11.34 -3.36
CA ASP A 41 -8.65 -10.54 -4.05
C ASP A 41 -8.06 -9.44 -4.97
N GLY A 42 -6.94 -9.78 -5.64
CA GLY A 42 -6.23 -8.87 -6.55
C GLY A 42 -5.39 -7.79 -5.84
N GLN A 43 -5.20 -7.88 -4.52
CA GLN A 43 -4.49 -6.89 -3.71
C GLN A 43 -3.32 -7.53 -2.95
N CYS A 44 -2.35 -6.71 -2.55
CA CYS A 44 -1.25 -7.17 -1.71
C CYS A 44 -1.79 -7.73 -0.38
N VAL A 45 -1.33 -8.92 0.00
CA VAL A 45 -1.72 -9.66 1.22
C VAL A 45 -1.49 -8.91 2.54
N PHE A 46 -0.71 -7.83 2.53
CA PHE A 46 -0.48 -7.00 3.71
C PHE A 46 -1.37 -5.75 3.77
N LEU A 47 -2.27 -5.55 2.81
CA LEU A 47 -3.23 -4.44 2.82
C LEU A 47 -4.48 -4.81 3.64
N GLU A 48 -4.81 -3.97 4.60
CA GLU A 48 -6.01 -4.06 5.41
C GLU A 48 -6.92 -2.87 5.12
N ARG A 49 -8.13 -3.16 4.64
CA ARG A 49 -9.14 -2.14 4.38
C ARG A 49 -9.67 -1.56 5.69
N GLN A 50 -9.68 -0.24 5.80
CA GLN A 50 -10.19 0.48 6.96
C GLN A 50 -11.72 0.66 6.90
N ALA A 51 -12.31 1.10 8.00
CA ALA A 51 -13.77 1.24 8.15
C ALA A 51 -14.42 2.12 7.06
N ASP A 52 -13.70 3.14 6.56
CA ASP A 52 -14.17 4.04 5.49
C ASP A 52 -14.15 3.39 4.08
N LYS A 53 -13.61 2.16 3.96
CA LYS A 53 -13.45 1.36 2.75
C LYS A 53 -12.61 2.00 1.62
N ARG A 54 -12.12 3.23 1.82
CA ARG A 54 -11.32 4.00 0.86
C ARG A 54 -9.86 4.09 1.28
N VAL A 55 -9.58 3.89 2.57
CA VAL A 55 -8.25 3.82 3.14
C VAL A 55 -7.87 2.36 3.33
N PHE A 56 -6.62 2.08 2.99
CA PHE A 56 -5.96 0.80 3.26
C PHE A 56 -4.73 1.07 4.10
N PHE A 57 -4.52 0.26 5.13
CA PHE A 57 -3.29 0.25 5.89
C PHE A 57 -2.44 -0.93 5.50
N CYS A 58 -1.14 -0.69 5.34
CA CYS A 58 -0.18 -1.75 5.15
C CYS A 58 0.31 -2.22 6.52
N ARG A 59 0.04 -3.47 6.89
CA ARG A 59 0.43 -4.04 8.19
C ARG A 59 1.93 -4.00 8.44
N ILE A 60 2.71 -4.03 7.36
CA ILE A 60 4.18 -4.04 7.39
C ILE A 60 4.75 -2.65 7.10
N GLN A 61 3.96 -1.57 7.24
CA GLN A 61 4.34 -0.21 6.83
C GLN A 61 5.71 0.25 7.37
N SER A 62 6.03 -0.06 8.62
CA SER A 62 7.26 0.38 9.29
C SER A 62 8.50 -0.45 8.93
N PHE A 63 8.33 -1.56 8.22
CA PHE A 63 9.40 -2.49 7.83
C PHE A 63 9.13 -3.11 6.46
N LYS A 64 8.61 -2.30 5.52
CA LYS A 64 8.33 -2.74 4.15
C LYS A 64 9.61 -3.16 3.43
N PRO A 65 9.52 -4.10 2.46
CA PRO A 65 10.63 -4.42 1.58
C PRO A 65 11.02 -3.20 0.73
N VAL A 66 12.27 -3.14 0.28
CA VAL A 66 12.81 -2.02 -0.51
C VAL A 66 11.95 -1.75 -1.75
N SER A 67 11.50 -2.81 -2.44
CA SER A 67 10.63 -2.67 -3.60
C SER A 67 9.32 -1.91 -3.32
N CYS A 68 8.80 -2.00 -2.10
CA CYS A 68 7.61 -1.26 -1.70
C CYS A 68 7.93 0.17 -1.22
N ILE A 69 9.14 0.43 -0.73
CA ILE A 69 9.61 1.77 -0.36
C ILE A 69 9.86 2.58 -1.64
N ASP A 70 10.51 1.97 -2.62
CA ASP A 70 10.81 2.60 -3.91
C ASP A 70 9.56 2.85 -4.75
N TRP A 71 8.48 2.10 -4.47
CA TRP A 71 7.18 2.36 -5.06
C TRP A 71 6.53 3.58 -4.40
N ASN A 72 6.86 4.78 -4.88
CA ASN A 72 6.20 6.02 -4.48
C ASN A 72 4.87 6.23 -5.23
N ALA A 73 3.79 6.59 -4.54
CA ALA A 73 2.54 6.94 -5.20
C ALA A 73 2.72 8.18 -6.09
N ASP A 74 2.17 8.15 -7.30
CA ASP A 74 2.27 9.24 -8.27
C ASP A 74 1.03 9.23 -9.18
N LEU A 75 0.55 10.41 -9.57
CA LEU A 75 -0.59 10.60 -10.47
C LEU A 75 -0.37 9.99 -11.87
N VAL A 76 0.87 9.72 -12.27
CA VAL A 76 1.17 9.04 -13.54
C VAL A 76 1.04 7.52 -13.46
N LYS A 77 1.00 6.94 -12.26
CA LYS A 77 0.89 5.48 -12.10
C LYS A 77 -0.53 5.00 -12.33
N GLN A 78 -0.66 3.94 -13.13
CA GLN A 78 -1.96 3.36 -13.49
C GLN A 78 -2.82 3.02 -12.26
N ASP A 79 -2.22 2.42 -11.23
CA ASP A 79 -2.94 2.06 -9.99
C ASP A 79 -3.51 3.29 -9.27
N CYS A 80 -2.77 4.41 -9.26
CA CYS A 80 -3.23 5.65 -8.66
C CYS A 80 -4.36 6.30 -9.48
N GLN A 81 -4.27 6.25 -10.81
CA GLN A 81 -5.33 6.72 -11.70
C GLN A 81 -6.60 5.88 -11.58
N GLU A 82 -6.46 4.57 -11.43
CA GLU A 82 -7.57 3.66 -11.17
C GLU A 82 -8.28 4.02 -9.86
N GLY A 83 -7.50 4.22 -8.79
CA GLY A 83 -8.03 4.61 -7.48
C GLY A 83 -8.78 5.94 -7.53
N LEU A 84 -8.24 6.95 -8.21
CA LEU A 84 -8.92 8.24 -8.40
C LEU A 84 -10.25 8.07 -9.14
N ARG A 85 -10.28 7.27 -10.20
CA ARG A 85 -11.49 7.05 -10.98
C ARG A 85 -12.54 6.28 -10.20
N GLN A 86 -12.15 5.18 -9.57
CA GLN A 86 -13.07 4.25 -8.91
C GLN A 86 -13.66 4.83 -7.61
N PHE A 87 -12.84 5.49 -6.79
CA PHE A 87 -13.26 5.93 -5.45
C PHE A 87 -13.67 7.40 -5.38
N TRP A 88 -13.25 8.21 -6.34
CA TRP A 88 -13.48 9.66 -6.33
C TRP A 88 -14.17 10.17 -7.60
N GLY A 89 -14.28 9.37 -8.66
CA GLY A 89 -14.77 9.86 -9.96
C GLY A 89 -13.84 10.92 -10.57
N LEU A 90 -12.56 10.90 -10.21
CA LEU A 90 -11.55 11.86 -10.65
C LEU A 90 -10.60 11.22 -11.66
N LYS A 91 -9.96 12.04 -12.49
CA LYS A 91 -8.89 11.63 -13.41
C LYS A 91 -7.70 12.57 -13.27
N ALA A 92 -6.49 12.07 -13.48
CA ALA A 92 -5.30 12.91 -13.58
C ALA A 92 -4.88 13.03 -15.04
N THR A 93 -4.51 14.24 -15.46
CA THR A 93 -3.87 14.47 -16.76
C THR A 93 -2.38 14.15 -16.67
N LEU A 94 -1.71 14.06 -17.83
CA LEU A 94 -0.26 13.90 -17.90
C LEU A 94 0.51 15.07 -17.24
N GLY A 95 -0.11 16.24 -17.12
CA GLY A 95 0.45 17.39 -16.40
C GLY A 95 0.20 17.37 -14.89
N GLY A 96 -0.37 16.29 -14.34
CA GLY A 96 -0.69 16.17 -12.92
C GLY A 96 -1.92 16.97 -12.48
N VAL A 97 -2.72 17.48 -13.42
CA VAL A 97 -3.97 18.20 -13.11
C VAL A 97 -5.08 17.19 -12.85
N ILE A 98 -5.82 17.39 -11.76
CA ILE A 98 -6.96 16.53 -11.41
C ILE A 98 -8.24 17.11 -12.00
N GLU A 99 -8.93 16.30 -12.79
CA GLU A 99 -10.19 16.61 -13.46
C GLU A 99 -11.36 15.84 -12.82
N GLY A 100 -12.55 16.44 -12.84
CA GLY A 100 -13.78 15.91 -12.29
C GLY A 100 -14.74 17.03 -11.88
N THR A 101 -15.83 16.67 -11.21
CA THR A 101 -16.77 17.66 -10.66
C THR A 101 -16.12 18.47 -9.53
N GLU A 102 -16.50 19.73 -9.37
CA GLU A 102 -15.98 20.57 -8.27
C GLU A 102 -16.23 19.93 -6.90
N SER A 103 -17.40 19.35 -6.68
CA SER A 103 -17.74 18.66 -5.42
C SER A 103 -16.81 17.47 -5.14
N SER A 104 -16.44 16.70 -6.16
CA SER A 104 -15.53 15.56 -5.99
C SER A 104 -14.10 16.01 -5.72
N LYS A 105 -13.65 17.09 -6.38
CA LYS A 105 -12.33 17.70 -6.14
C LYS A 105 -12.25 18.29 -4.72
N GLU A 106 -13.30 18.96 -4.27
CA GLU A 106 -13.37 19.52 -2.91
C GLU A 106 -13.38 18.42 -1.85
N ALA A 107 -14.20 17.39 -2.02
CA ALA A 107 -14.22 16.24 -1.12
C ALA A 107 -12.86 15.52 -1.04
N PHE A 108 -12.17 15.38 -2.18
CA PHE A 108 -10.83 14.79 -2.23
C PHE A 108 -9.79 15.67 -1.54
N SER A 109 -9.85 16.99 -1.74
CA SER A 109 -8.97 17.96 -1.05
C SER A 109 -9.14 17.92 0.47
N VAL A 110 -10.39 17.86 0.96
CA VAL A 110 -10.70 17.70 2.39
C VAL A 110 -10.16 16.38 2.95
N PHE A 111 -10.22 15.30 2.17
CA PHE A 111 -9.63 14.03 2.58
C PHE A 111 -8.10 14.10 2.69
N LEU A 112 -7.43 14.69 1.68
CA LEU A 112 -5.98 14.85 1.69
C LEU A 112 -5.50 15.73 2.86
N SER A 113 -6.24 16.79 3.21
CA SER A 113 -5.88 17.64 4.35
C SER A 113 -5.96 16.88 5.67
N ARG A 114 -6.99 16.03 5.86
CA ARG A 114 -7.11 15.17 7.05
C ARG A 114 -5.94 14.20 7.18
N LEU A 115 -5.54 13.53 6.09
CA LEU A 115 -4.38 12.62 6.11
C LEU A 115 -3.08 13.33 6.51
N ARG A 116 -2.89 14.57 6.06
CA ARG A 116 -1.70 15.38 6.43
C ARG A 116 -1.72 15.80 7.89
N SER A 117 -2.89 16.10 8.44
CA SER A 117 -3.05 16.42 9.86
C SER A 117 -2.78 15.21 10.76
N ASP A 118 -3.27 14.01 10.39
CA ASP A 118 -3.06 12.78 11.17
C ASP A 118 -1.60 12.29 11.13
N SER A 119 -0.83 12.73 10.14
CA SER A 119 0.61 12.44 10.03
C SER A 119 1.44 13.06 11.18
N THR A 120 0.88 13.98 11.98
CA THR A 120 1.56 14.56 13.15
C THR A 120 1.48 13.69 14.41
N VAL A 121 0.53 12.75 14.50
CA VAL A 121 0.35 11.88 15.68
C VAL A 121 1.38 10.74 15.71
N PHE A 122 1.92 10.32 14.56
CA PHE A 122 2.84 9.18 14.47
C PHE A 122 4.33 9.53 14.70
N LYS A 123 4.68 10.78 15.04
CA LYS A 123 6.07 11.16 15.41
C LYS A 123 6.41 10.95 16.89
N HIS A 124 5.53 10.38 17.72
CA HIS A 124 5.73 10.28 19.18
C HIS A 124 5.70 8.83 19.71
N ASN A 125 6.40 7.90 19.05
CA ASN A 125 6.86 6.68 19.72
C ASN A 125 8.15 6.19 19.05
N ARG A 126 9.23 6.92 19.29
CA ARG A 126 10.59 6.37 19.30
C ARG A 126 11.10 6.55 20.73
N SER A 127 11.11 5.48 21.49
CA SER A 127 11.87 5.32 22.73
C SER A 127 12.62 4.01 22.61
#